data_AF-A0A316RZF8-F1
#
_entry.id   AF-A0A316RZF8-F1
#
_cell.length_a   1.000
_cell.length_b   1.000
_cell.length_c   1.000
_cell.angle_alpha   90.00
_cell.angle_beta   90.00
_cell.angle_gamma   90.00
#
_symmetry.space_group_name_H-M   'P 1'
#
loop_
_entity.id
_entity.type
_entity.pdbx_description
1 polymer ?
#
loop_
_entity_poly.entity_id
_entity_poly.type
_entity_poly.pdbx_seq_one_letter_code
_entity_poly.pdbx_strand_id
1 'polypeptide(L)'
;MERFDAGKDVLDYFDTENPLIEEPDPSEPKQVSITIPLWLVNWLDQEAARRGIARKAVINTALVEWSDEQREKALRLFKTA
;
A
#
# COMPACT_ATOMS: atom_id res chain seq x y z
N MET A 1 22.06 28.12 0.26
CA MET A 1 21.55 28.22 -1.13
C MET A 1 22.69 28.48 -2.11
N GLU A 2 23.55 29.48 -1.88
CA GLU A 2 24.59 29.89 -2.84
C GLU A 2 25.56 28.80 -3.34
N ARG A 3 25.91 27.77 -2.55
CA ARG A 3 26.79 26.67 -3.03
C ARG A 3 26.11 25.71 -4.00
N PHE A 4 24.81 25.45 -3.82
CA PHE A 4 24.02 24.59 -4.71
C PHE A 4 23.79 25.29 -6.06
N ASP A 5 23.44 26.57 -6.02
CA ASP A 5 23.20 27.38 -7.23
C ASP A 5 24.50 27.67 -8.01
N ALA A 6 25.66 27.59 -7.37
CA ALA A 6 26.97 27.72 -7.99
C ALA A 6 27.50 26.41 -8.62
N GLY A 7 26.70 25.34 -8.66
CA GLY A 7 27.09 24.05 -9.23
C GLY A 7 28.24 23.35 -8.48
N LYS A 8 28.47 23.73 -7.20
CA LYS A 8 29.49 23.12 -6.36
C LYS A 8 28.91 21.88 -5.67
N ASP A 9 29.76 20.90 -5.44
CA ASP A 9 29.38 19.69 -4.72
C ASP A 9 28.94 20.04 -3.28
N VAL A 10 27.81 19.46 -2.88
CA VAL A 10 27.18 19.66 -1.59
C VAL A 10 26.95 18.33 -0.86
N LEU A 11 27.47 17.21 -1.39
CA LEU A 11 27.37 15.88 -0.78
C LEU A 11 27.92 15.85 0.65
N ASP A 12 28.94 16.65 0.95
CA ASP A 12 29.51 16.79 2.31
C ASP A 12 28.53 17.32 3.37
N TYR A 13 27.40 17.89 2.95
CA TYR A 13 26.33 18.35 3.86
C TYR A 13 25.26 17.28 4.11
N PHE A 14 25.29 16.16 3.39
CA PHE A 14 24.38 15.05 3.56
C PHE A 14 25.09 13.93 4.31
N ASP A 15 24.47 13.42 5.38
CA ASP A 15 24.92 12.20 6.02
C ASP A 15 24.58 11.01 5.11
N THR A 16 25.54 10.64 4.27
CA THR A 16 25.44 9.50 3.36
C THR A 16 25.74 8.16 4.03
N GLU A 17 26.32 8.18 5.24
CA GLU A 17 26.67 6.98 5.98
C GLU A 17 25.48 6.44 6.77
N ASN A 18 24.62 7.33 7.28
CA ASN A 18 23.36 6.98 7.96
C ASN A 18 22.20 7.85 7.47
N PRO A 19 21.73 7.66 6.23
CA PRO A 19 20.55 8.37 5.76
C PRO A 19 19.35 8.00 6.63
N LEU A 20 18.72 9.01 7.25
CA LEU A 20 17.41 8.84 7.86
C LEU A 20 16.39 8.63 6.74
N ILE A 21 16.14 7.37 6.42
CA ILE A 21 15.04 7.00 5.53
C ILE A 21 13.78 6.97 6.40
N GLU A 22 13.00 8.05 6.36
CA GLU A 22 11.61 8.02 6.85
C GLU A 22 10.78 7.14 5.90
N GLU A 23 10.92 5.82 6.02
CA GLU A 23 9.98 4.91 5.40
C GLU A 23 8.63 5.06 6.12
N PRO A 24 7.54 5.41 5.40
CA PRO A 24 6.23 5.45 6.03
C PRO A 24 5.94 4.08 6.62
N ASP A 25 5.53 4.05 7.89
CA ASP A 25 5.21 2.81 8.59
C ASP A 25 4.27 1.98 7.71
N PRO A 26 4.65 0.76 7.30
CA PRO A 26 3.82 -0.06 6.42
C PRO A 26 2.48 -0.44 7.07
N SER A 27 2.34 -0.27 8.38
CA SER A 27 1.09 -0.45 9.12
C SER A 27 0.24 0.83 9.23
N GLU A 28 0.74 1.98 8.75
CA GLU A 28 0.01 3.25 8.78
C GLU A 28 -1.24 3.18 7.89
N PRO A 29 -2.46 3.34 8.46
CA PRO A 29 -3.68 3.25 7.70
C PRO A 29 -3.87 4.46 6.78
N LYS A 30 -3.81 4.26 5.47
CA LYS A 30 -4.11 5.29 4.47
C LYS A 30 -5.55 5.19 3.96
N GLN A 31 -6.23 6.34 3.85
CA GLN A 31 -7.55 6.42 3.24
C GLN A 31 -7.44 6.59 1.73
N VAL A 32 -8.17 5.75 0.98
CA VAL A 32 -8.23 5.79 -0.48
C VAL A 32 -9.68 5.87 -0.91
N SER A 33 -9.98 6.78 -1.85
CA SER A 33 -11.29 6.89 -2.49
C SER A 33 -11.26 6.16 -3.83
N ILE A 34 -12.22 5.27 -4.06
CA ILE A 34 -12.35 4.49 -5.30
C ILE A 34 -13.78 4.56 -5.83
N THR A 35 -13.91 4.49 -7.15
CA THR A 35 -15.21 4.32 -7.82
C THR A 35 -15.35 2.89 -8.28
N ILE A 36 -16.46 2.25 -7.91
CA ILE A 36 -16.77 0.87 -8.30
C ILE A 36 -18.20 0.77 -8.85
N PRO A 37 -18.50 -0.21 -9.72
CA PRO A 37 -19.85 -0.39 -10.25
C PRO A 37 -20.90 -0.62 -9.18
N LEU A 38 -22.14 -0.16 -9.43
CA LEU A 38 -23.25 -0.30 -8.49
C LEU A 38 -23.55 -1.76 -8.09
N TRP A 39 -23.42 -2.70 -9.04
CA TRP A 39 -23.66 -4.12 -8.75
C TRP A 39 -22.71 -4.65 -7.67
N LEU A 40 -21.46 -4.17 -7.64
CA LEU A 40 -20.46 -4.60 -6.66
C LEU A 40 -20.75 -4.00 -5.28
N VAL A 41 -21.18 -2.74 -5.23
CA VAL A 41 -21.63 -2.11 -3.98
C VAL A 41 -22.79 -2.89 -3.37
N ASN A 42 -23.80 -3.23 -4.18
CA ASN A 42 -24.97 -3.98 -3.72
C ASN A 42 -24.59 -5.36 -3.19
N TRP A 43 -23.67 -6.05 -3.87
CA TRP A 43 -23.17 -7.34 -3.41
C TRP A 43 -22.41 -7.23 -2.08
N LEU A 44 -21.54 -6.22 -1.94
CA LEU A 44 -20.78 -5.96 -0.72
C LEU A 44 -21.71 -5.64 0.46
N ASP A 45 -22.81 -4.93 0.22
CA ASP A 45 -23.82 -4.63 1.24
C ASP A 45 -24.57 -5.87 1.73
N GLN A 46 -24.98 -6.74 0.80
CA GLN A 46 -25.62 -8.01 1.14
C GLN A 46 -24.69 -8.89 1.99
N GLU A 47 -23.41 -8.95 1.61
CA GLU A 47 -22.42 -9.75 2.31
C GLU A 47 -22.09 -9.19 3.70
N ALA A 48 -22.01 -7.85 3.81
CA ALA A 48 -21.85 -7.14 5.08
C ALA A 48 -23.02 -7.44 6.03
N ALA A 49 -24.26 -7.35 5.53
CA ALA A 49 -25.46 -7.66 6.29
C ALA A 49 -25.50 -9.13 6.72
N ARG A 50 -25.17 -10.07 5.82
CA ARG A 50 -25.12 -11.51 6.11
C ARG A 50 -24.10 -11.85 7.21
N ARG A 51 -22.96 -11.15 7.22
CA ARG A 51 -21.89 -11.34 8.22
C ARG A 51 -22.07 -10.51 9.50
N GLY A 52 -22.99 -9.55 9.51
CA GLY A 52 -23.17 -8.63 10.63
C GLY A 52 -22.00 -7.67 10.85
N ILE A 53 -21.26 -7.32 9.79
CA ILE A 53 -20.10 -6.42 9.84
C ILE A 53 -20.25 -5.24 8.89
N ALA A 54 -19.44 -4.20 9.06
CA ALA A 54 -19.42 -3.06 8.15
C ALA A 54 -18.90 -3.44 6.76
N ARG A 55 -19.44 -2.80 5.70
CA ARG A 55 -18.95 -2.94 4.31
C ARG A 55 -17.44 -2.77 4.20
N LYS A 56 -16.87 -1.79 4.93
CA LYS A 56 -15.42 -1.53 4.96
C LYS A 56 -14.64 -2.73 5.46
N ALA A 57 -15.15 -3.49 6.42
CA ALA A 57 -14.50 -4.70 6.90
C ALA A 57 -14.50 -5.79 5.82
N VAL A 58 -15.63 -5.99 5.12
CA VAL A 58 -15.70 -6.92 3.98
C VAL A 58 -14.67 -6.55 2.90
N ILE A 59 -14.61 -5.27 2.52
CA ILE A 59 -13.67 -4.77 1.50
C ILE A 59 -12.22 -4.99 1.95
N ASN A 60 -11.88 -4.57 3.18
CA ASN A 60 -10.51 -4.67 3.67
C ASN A 60 -10.05 -6.13 3.75
N THR A 61 -10.90 -7.02 4.27
CA THR A 61 -10.59 -8.46 4.34
C THR A 61 -10.37 -9.05 2.95
N ALA A 62 -11.26 -8.77 1.99
CA ALA A 62 -11.12 -9.28 0.64
C ALA A 62 -9.84 -8.77 -0.06
N LEU A 63 -9.45 -7.51 0.17
CA LEU A 63 -8.22 -6.95 -0.37
C LEU A 63 -6.97 -7.60 0.23
N VAL A 64 -6.98 -7.90 1.52
CA VAL A 64 -5.88 -8.62 2.18
C VAL A 64 -5.76 -10.04 1.61
N GLU A 65 -6.87 -10.78 1.56
CA GLU A 65 -6.90 -12.15 1.02
C GLU A 65 -6.41 -12.19 -0.43
N TRP A 66 -6.90 -11.28 -1.28
CA TRP A 66 -6.44 -11.17 -2.66
C TRP A 66 -4.94 -10.86 -2.76
N SER A 67 -4.43 -9.96 -1.91
CA SER A 67 -3.01 -9.57 -1.90
C SER A 67 -2.10 -10.73 -1.48
N ASP A 68 -2.50 -11.49 -0.45
CA ASP A 68 -1.78 -12.67 0.02
C ASP A 68 -1.73 -13.76 -1.05
N GLU A 69 -2.85 -14.00 -1.75
CA GLU A 69 -2.87 -14.93 -2.88
C GLU A 69 -1.90 -14.52 -4.00
N GLN A 70 -1.87 -13.22 -4.36
CA GLN A 70 -0.94 -12.74 -5.39
C GLN A 70 0.52 -12.92 -4.96
N ARG A 71 0.81 -12.64 -3.67
CA ARG A 71 2.14 -12.83 -3.10
C ARG A 71 2.56 -14.30 -3.14
N GLU A 72 1.67 -15.22 -2.77
CA GLU A 72 1.96 -16.65 -2.86
C GLU A 72 2.20 -17.11 -4.31
N LYS A 73 1.36 -16.67 -5.25
CA LYS A 73 1.51 -17.00 -6.68
C LYS A 73 2.87 -16.51 -7.20
N ALA A 74 3.26 -15.28 -6.87
CA ALA A 74 4.56 -14.74 -7.22
C ALA A 74 5.70 -15.60 -6.64
N LEU A 75 5.66 -15.93 -5.35
CA LEU A 75 6.69 -16.76 -4.70
C LEU A 75 6.80 -18.16 -5.30
N ARG A 76 5.69 -18.77 -5.75
CA ARG A 76 5.70 -20.08 -6.41
C ARG A 76 6.38 -20.02 -7.78
N LEU A 77 6.15 -18.95 -8.54
CA LEU A 77 6.82 -18.73 -9.83
C LEU A 77 8.33 -18.57 -9.65
N PHE A 78 8.79 -17.80 -8.66
CA PHE A 78 10.22 -17.62 -8.39
C PHE A 78 10.94 -18.88 -7.90
N LYS A 79 10.24 -19.81 -7.22
CA LYS A 79 10.84 -21.08 -6.75
C LYS A 79 10.92 -22.17 -7.82
N THR A 80 10.25 -21.97 -8.95
CA THR A 80 10.17 -22.95 -10.05
C THR A 80 11.01 -22.51 -11.26
N ALA A 81 11.56 -21.29 -11.23
CA ALA A 81 12.51 -20.74 -12.20
C ALA A 81 13.95 -20.89 -11.71
#